data_AF-A0A7C1NMD2-F1
#
_entry.id   AF-A0A7C1NMD2-F1
#
_cell.length_a   1.000
_cell.length_b   1.000
_cell.length_c   1.000
_cell.angle_alpha   90.00
_cell.angle_beta   90.00
_cell.angle_gamma   90.00
#
_symmetry.space_group_name_H-M   'P 1'
#
loop_
_entity.id
_entity.type
_entity.pdbx_description
1 polymer ?
#
loop_
_entity_poly.entity_id
_entity_poly.type
_entity_poly.pdbx_seq_one_letter_code
_entity_poly.pdbx_strand_id
1 'polypeptide(L)'
;MAELPKTNIQDPEQSNLQKEKFDTGMSKDDLLAQIIEWERESETFYEVLKRVWDINIRYYKGLQTDVDLIRGTGSKTVENRIWMATETMVPIATSRLPDIVVKSGDEDEQSQQDAMDLQDVLGFHMERVRIQEMAERFIRNMIVKRYGVFKVSWNKKIDDVGLEEIDPKRIRVPRFGKDVKSLAFIIQELELSYGQAEKFFGKEKADLLLTMGFQEGVQDTFHGPSAEPNKVSSDSNKQRRKTFTIKEVWTNDFVAWKAGTEILKSEKNPFFNFTNKKKNYFDVPRKPFIIKSLFQTGESILGETDYIQQLISVQDNINIRKRQVENIAGKVANPALLID
;
A
#
# COMPACT_ATOMS: atom_id res chain seq x y z
N MET A 1 -7.64 21.99 60.54
CA MET A 1 -7.38 21.60 59.14
C MET A 1 -6.11 22.30 58.71
N ALA A 2 -4.99 21.58 58.63
CA ALA A 2 -3.70 22.14 58.27
C ALA A 2 -3.51 22.03 56.75
N GLU A 3 -3.20 23.14 56.09
CA GLU A 3 -2.86 23.17 54.66
C GLU A 3 -1.45 22.64 54.46
N LEU A 4 -1.32 21.61 53.61
CA LEU A 4 -0.02 21.07 53.20
C LEU A 4 0.62 21.97 52.12
N PRO A 5 1.97 22.08 52.12
CA PRO A 5 2.68 22.95 51.19
C PRO A 5 2.68 22.36 49.78
N LYS A 6 2.37 23.20 48.79
CA LYS A 6 2.48 22.86 47.37
C LYS A 6 3.96 22.78 46.98
N THR A 7 4.50 21.57 46.89
CA THR A 7 5.80 21.31 46.27
C THR A 7 5.69 21.51 44.76
N ASN A 8 6.38 22.55 44.29
CA ASN A 8 6.54 22.87 42.88
C ASN A 8 7.56 21.88 42.27
N ILE A 9 7.08 20.76 41.73
CA ILE A 9 7.89 19.82 40.96
C ILE A 9 7.98 20.39 39.54
N GLN A 10 9.09 21.06 39.25
CA GLN A 10 9.45 21.37 37.87
C GLN A 10 9.96 20.07 37.22
N ASP A 11 9.24 19.57 36.22
CA ASP A 11 9.68 18.45 35.37
C ASP A 11 11.02 18.78 34.69
N PRO A 12 12.11 18.05 34.97
CA PRO A 12 13.43 18.35 34.39
C PRO A 12 13.60 17.90 32.93
N GLU A 13 12.61 17.27 32.30
CA GLU A 13 12.83 16.52 31.05
C GLU A 13 12.54 17.27 29.73
N GLN A 14 12.21 18.57 29.74
CA GLN A 14 11.95 19.32 28.50
C GLN A 14 13.14 20.11 27.94
N SER A 15 14.36 19.90 28.45
CA SER A 15 15.53 20.71 28.12
C SER A 15 16.70 19.85 27.63
N ASN A 16 16.65 19.35 26.39
CA ASN A 16 17.79 19.11 25.47
C ASN A 16 17.47 18.13 24.32
N LEU A 17 16.39 18.36 23.57
CA LEU A 17 16.30 17.80 22.21
C LEU A 17 17.07 18.72 21.25
N GLN A 18 18.40 18.77 21.40
CA GLN A 18 19.25 19.15 20.27
C GLN A 18 18.98 18.06 19.22
N LYS A 19 18.19 18.39 18.20
CA LYS A 19 17.99 17.51 17.04
C LYS A 19 19.36 17.23 16.45
N GLU A 20 19.92 16.06 16.77
CA GLU A 20 21.11 15.54 16.10
C GLU A 20 20.84 15.67 14.60
N LYS A 21 21.65 16.49 13.91
CA LYS A 21 21.55 16.60 12.46
C LYS A 21 21.84 15.21 11.92
N PHE A 22 20.81 14.59 11.34
CA PHE A 22 20.96 13.34 10.63
C PHE A 22 22.02 13.51 9.54
N ASP A 23 23.08 12.73 9.64
CA ASP A 23 24.09 12.60 8.60
C ASP A 23 24.03 11.15 8.08
N THR A 24 23.64 10.98 6.83
CA THR A 24 23.74 9.70 6.10
C THR A 24 25.19 9.35 5.76
N GLY A 25 26.13 10.30 5.95
CA GLY A 25 27.44 10.28 5.31
C GLY A 25 27.37 10.58 3.82
N MET A 26 26.19 10.94 3.29
CA MET A 26 25.95 11.26 1.89
C MET A 26 25.44 12.69 1.77
N SER A 27 25.89 13.42 0.75
CA SER A 27 25.28 14.71 0.45
C SER A 27 23.82 14.53 0.01
N LYS A 28 23.02 15.60 0.09
CA LYS A 28 21.63 15.56 -0.39
C LYS A 28 21.56 15.24 -1.89
N ASP A 29 22.54 15.68 -2.66
CA ASP A 29 22.62 15.46 -4.10
C ASP A 29 22.96 13.99 -4.39
N ASP A 30 23.87 13.38 -3.62
CA ASP A 30 24.17 11.96 -3.73
C ASP A 30 22.97 11.10 -3.34
N LEU A 31 22.24 11.48 -2.28
CA LEU A 31 21.02 10.79 -1.87
C LEU A 31 19.95 10.88 -2.96
N LEU A 32 19.79 12.06 -3.57
CA LEU A 32 18.86 12.26 -4.67
C LEU A 32 19.23 11.39 -5.88
N ALA A 33 20.51 11.38 -6.26
CA ALA A 33 21.02 10.57 -7.37
C ALA A 33 20.79 9.07 -7.11
N GLN A 34 21.03 8.60 -5.88
CA GLN A 34 20.79 7.22 -5.49
C GLN A 34 19.31 6.84 -5.57
N ILE A 35 18.40 7.71 -5.12
CA ILE A 35 16.96 7.48 -5.22
C ILE A 35 16.51 7.43 -6.67
N ILE A 36 17.03 8.31 -7.53
CA ILE A 36 16.73 8.30 -8.98
C ILE A 36 17.20 6.98 -9.61
N GLU A 37 18.36 6.46 -9.20
CA GLU A 37 18.84 5.17 -9.66
C GLU A 37 17.91 4.03 -9.24
N TRP A 38 17.45 4.00 -7.99
CA TRP A 38 16.48 3.00 -7.49
C TRP A 38 15.12 3.08 -8.20
N GLU A 39 14.65 4.29 -8.50
CA GLU A 39 13.45 4.50 -9.30
C GLU A 39 13.63 3.88 -10.70
N ARG A 40 14.77 4.13 -11.36
CA ARG A 40 15.08 3.56 -12.67
C ARG A 40 15.21 2.04 -12.64
N GLU A 41 15.86 1.49 -11.61
CA GLU A 41 16.04 0.05 -11.42
C GLU A 41 14.68 -0.67 -11.30
N SER A 42 13.77 -0.09 -10.51
CA SER A 42 12.45 -0.67 -10.26
C SER A 42 11.42 -0.42 -11.36
N GLU A 43 11.60 0.60 -12.22
CA GLU A 43 10.61 1.01 -13.23
C GLU A 43 10.21 -0.12 -14.17
N THR A 44 11.18 -0.81 -14.77
CA THR A 44 10.90 -1.88 -15.75
C THR A 44 10.05 -3.00 -15.16
N PHE A 45 10.31 -3.38 -13.93
CA PHE A 45 9.53 -4.40 -13.22
C PHE A 45 8.16 -3.87 -12.81
N TYR A 46 8.10 -2.62 -12.37
CA TYR A 46 6.87 -1.95 -12.00
C TYR A 46 5.91 -1.78 -13.19
N GLU A 47 6.40 -1.46 -14.39
CA GLU A 47 5.59 -1.39 -15.62
C GLU A 47 4.99 -2.76 -16.00
N VAL A 48 5.72 -3.86 -15.78
CA VAL A 48 5.19 -5.22 -15.95
C VAL A 48 4.04 -5.44 -14.98
N LEU A 49 4.23 -5.11 -13.70
CA LEU A 49 3.19 -5.26 -12.68
C LEU A 49 1.96 -4.39 -13.00
N LYS A 50 2.16 -3.15 -13.46
CA LYS A 50 1.08 -2.24 -13.86
C LYS A 50 0.19 -2.85 -14.95
N ARG A 51 0.80 -3.37 -16.01
CA ARG A 51 0.07 -4.07 -17.08
C ARG A 51 -0.73 -5.25 -16.54
N VAL A 52 -0.14 -6.03 -15.64
CA VAL A 52 -0.83 -7.17 -15.02
C VAL A 52 -1.99 -6.71 -14.15
N TRP A 53 -1.80 -5.71 -13.30
CA TRP A 53 -2.86 -5.17 -12.45
C TRP A 53 -4.03 -4.64 -13.26
N ASP A 54 -3.76 -3.96 -14.37
CA ASP A 54 -4.81 -3.39 -15.21
C ASP A 54 -5.61 -4.48 -15.92
N ILE A 55 -4.95 -5.54 -16.40
CA ILE A 55 -5.62 -6.75 -16.90
C ILE A 55 -6.45 -7.38 -15.78
N ASN A 56 -5.86 -7.66 -14.63
CA ASN A 56 -6.52 -8.35 -13.53
C ASN A 56 -7.74 -7.58 -13.02
N ILE A 57 -7.63 -6.26 -12.87
CA ILE A 57 -8.74 -5.40 -12.46
C ILE A 57 -9.85 -5.41 -13.50
N ARG A 58 -9.53 -5.42 -14.79
CA ARG A 58 -10.54 -5.53 -15.85
C ARG A 58 -11.30 -6.85 -15.77
N TYR A 59 -10.59 -7.97 -15.63
CA TYR A 59 -11.22 -9.29 -15.48
C TYR A 59 -12.05 -9.39 -14.20
N TYR A 60 -11.52 -8.91 -13.07
CA TYR A 60 -12.25 -8.84 -11.81
C TYR A 60 -13.52 -8.00 -11.92
N LYS A 61 -13.51 -6.89 -12.69
CA LYS A 61 -14.69 -6.04 -12.92
C LYS A 61 -15.66 -6.56 -13.97
N GLY A 62 -15.36 -7.66 -14.67
CA GLY A 62 -16.24 -8.16 -15.74
C GLY A 62 -16.05 -7.47 -17.10
N LEU A 63 -14.94 -6.73 -17.28
CA LEU A 63 -14.64 -5.92 -18.46
C LEU A 63 -13.68 -6.62 -19.45
N GLN A 64 -13.65 -7.96 -19.43
CA GLN A 64 -12.70 -8.76 -20.21
C GLN A 64 -13.01 -8.86 -21.71
N THR A 65 -14.27 -8.68 -22.11
CA THR A 65 -14.72 -9.08 -23.46
C THR A 65 -15.08 -7.93 -24.38
N ASP A 66 -14.78 -6.69 -23.97
CA ASP A 66 -15.08 -5.46 -24.70
C ASP A 66 -16.47 -5.52 -25.38
N VAL A 67 -17.50 -5.85 -24.58
CA VAL A 67 -18.89 -6.04 -25.05
C VAL A 67 -19.40 -4.88 -25.91
N ASP A 68 -18.87 -3.69 -25.68
CA ASP A 68 -19.21 -2.48 -26.40
C ASP A 68 -18.70 -2.47 -27.85
N LEU A 69 -17.64 -3.24 -28.15
CA LEU A 69 -17.10 -3.41 -29.50
C LEU A 69 -17.87 -4.45 -30.33
N ILE A 70 -18.75 -5.23 -29.70
CA ILE A 70 -19.57 -6.22 -30.41
C ILE A 70 -20.67 -5.46 -31.19
N ARG A 71 -20.48 -5.37 -32.51
CA ARG A 71 -21.43 -4.72 -33.42
C ARG A 71 -22.62 -5.64 -33.74
N GLY A 72 -23.79 -5.04 -33.92
CA GLY A 72 -25.01 -5.72 -34.40
C GLY A 72 -25.81 -6.40 -33.28
N THR A 73 -26.46 -7.52 -33.61
CA THR A 73 -27.39 -8.27 -32.75
C THR A 73 -26.71 -9.37 -31.92
N GLY A 74 -25.37 -9.38 -31.84
CA GLY A 74 -24.63 -10.35 -31.05
C GLY A 74 -24.90 -10.21 -29.55
N SER A 75 -25.01 -11.34 -28.85
CA SER A 75 -25.20 -11.36 -27.39
C SER A 75 -24.04 -10.66 -26.67
N LYS A 76 -24.39 -9.69 -25.81
CA LYS A 76 -23.48 -8.97 -24.93
C LYS A 76 -23.32 -9.62 -23.56
N THR A 77 -23.72 -10.89 -23.42
CA THR A 77 -23.66 -11.59 -22.15
C THR A 77 -22.21 -11.78 -21.70
N VAL A 78 -21.98 -11.56 -20.40
CA VAL A 78 -20.71 -11.80 -19.70
C VAL A 78 -21.02 -12.50 -18.39
N GLU A 79 -20.23 -13.52 -18.08
CA GLU A 79 -20.32 -14.25 -16.82
C GLU A 79 -19.00 -14.10 -16.07
N ASN A 80 -19.00 -13.47 -14.90
CA ASN A 80 -17.77 -13.14 -14.18
C ASN A 80 -17.51 -14.13 -13.04
N ARG A 81 -16.90 -15.28 -13.38
CA ARG A 81 -16.53 -16.31 -12.41
C ARG A 81 -15.36 -15.89 -11.53
N ILE A 82 -14.46 -15.07 -12.05
CA ILE A 82 -13.31 -14.55 -11.29
C ILE A 82 -13.77 -13.69 -10.11
N TRP A 83 -14.71 -12.77 -10.32
CA TRP A 83 -15.29 -11.99 -9.23
C TRP A 83 -15.99 -12.87 -8.21
N MET A 84 -16.86 -13.79 -8.65
CA MET A 84 -17.56 -14.71 -7.75
C MET A 84 -16.59 -15.53 -6.90
N ALA A 85 -15.55 -16.10 -7.52
CA ALA A 85 -14.53 -16.87 -6.81
C ALA A 85 -13.77 -15.99 -5.81
N THR A 86 -13.38 -14.78 -6.21
CA THR A 86 -12.64 -13.86 -5.34
C THR A 86 -13.46 -13.45 -4.13
N GLU A 87 -14.71 -13.01 -4.34
CA GLU A 87 -15.61 -12.61 -3.25
C GLU A 87 -16.11 -13.78 -2.40
N THR A 88 -15.91 -15.02 -2.85
CA THR A 88 -16.13 -16.21 -2.02
C THR A 88 -14.87 -16.56 -1.22
N MET A 89 -13.69 -16.49 -1.83
CA MET A 89 -12.42 -16.86 -1.20
C MET A 89 -12.00 -15.89 -0.09
N VAL A 90 -12.18 -14.58 -0.29
CA VAL A 90 -11.80 -13.55 0.69
C VAL A 90 -12.47 -13.82 2.05
N PRO A 91 -13.81 -13.89 2.18
CA PRO A 91 -14.45 -14.14 3.47
C PRO A 91 -14.15 -15.53 4.02
N ILE A 92 -13.92 -16.55 3.19
CA ILE A 92 -13.49 -17.87 3.67
C ILE A 92 -12.12 -17.76 4.35
N ALA A 93 -11.17 -17.11 3.69
CA ALA A 93 -9.81 -16.95 4.20
C ALA A 93 -9.73 -16.04 5.42
N THR A 94 -10.65 -15.08 5.58
CA THR A 94 -10.71 -14.17 6.74
C THR A 94 -11.74 -14.57 7.80
N SER A 95 -12.52 -15.62 7.58
CA SER A 95 -13.58 -16.07 8.50
C SER A 95 -13.06 -16.42 9.89
N ARG A 96 -11.80 -16.86 9.97
CA ARG A 96 -11.09 -17.17 11.21
C ARG A 96 -9.74 -16.51 11.14
N LEU A 97 -9.60 -15.37 11.79
CA LEU A 97 -8.27 -14.85 12.04
C LEU A 97 -7.50 -15.85 12.92
N PRO A 98 -6.22 -16.11 12.63
CA PRO A 98 -5.43 -16.97 13.47
C PRO A 98 -5.32 -16.35 14.87
N ASP A 99 -5.64 -17.14 15.89
CA ASP A 99 -5.44 -16.73 17.28
C ASP A 99 -3.95 -16.50 17.53
N ILE A 100 -3.63 -15.42 18.23
CA ILE A 100 -2.28 -15.21 18.72
C ILE A 100 -2.09 -16.17 19.89
N VAL A 101 -1.08 -17.02 19.78
CA VAL A 101 -0.66 -17.90 20.88
C VAL A 101 0.73 -17.47 21.32
N VAL A 102 0.82 -16.90 22.51
CA VAL A 102 2.09 -16.57 23.14
C VAL A 102 2.48 -17.75 24.03
N LYS A 103 3.70 -18.26 23.86
CA LYS A 103 4.25 -19.33 24.69
C LYS A 103 5.30 -18.75 25.63
N SER A 104 5.27 -19.17 26.89
CA SER A 104 6.33 -18.84 27.84
C SER A 104 7.65 -19.50 27.41
N GLY A 105 8.77 -18.84 27.70
CA GLY A 105 10.10 -19.41 27.48
C GLY A 105 10.43 -20.48 28.51
N ASP A 106 9.91 -20.32 29.73
CA ASP A 106 10.14 -21.18 30.90
C ASP A 106 8.81 -21.73 31.44
N GLU A 107 8.89 -22.81 32.24
CA GLU A 107 7.72 -23.46 32.86
C GLU A 107 7.24 -22.77 34.14
N ASP A 108 7.91 -21.70 34.57
CA ASP A 108 7.57 -20.96 35.79
C ASP A 108 6.17 -20.33 35.71
N GLU A 109 5.43 -20.37 36.82
CA GLU A 109 4.06 -19.84 36.91
C GLU A 109 3.98 -18.36 36.49
N GLN A 110 4.97 -17.55 36.88
CA GLN A 110 5.05 -16.15 36.48
C GLN A 110 5.22 -15.99 34.97
N SER A 111 6.11 -16.78 34.34
CA SER A 111 6.33 -16.70 32.89
C SER A 111 5.11 -17.15 32.09
N GLN A 112 4.35 -18.10 32.62
CA GLN A 112 3.07 -18.50 32.03
C GLN A 112 2.04 -17.37 32.14
N GLN A 113 1.95 -16.71 33.28
CA GLN A 113 1.04 -15.56 33.46
C GLN A 113 1.42 -14.40 32.54
N ASP A 114 2.71 -14.05 32.46
CA ASP A 114 3.20 -12.97 31.59
C ASP A 114 2.88 -13.26 30.10
N ALA A 115 2.96 -14.52 29.69
CA ALA A 115 2.59 -14.94 28.33
C ALA A 115 1.08 -14.79 28.06
N MET A 116 0.23 -15.13 29.03
CA MET A 116 -1.23 -14.93 28.94
C MET A 116 -1.57 -13.44 28.87
N ASP A 117 -0.98 -12.62 29.74
CA ASP A 117 -1.21 -11.17 29.75
C ASP A 117 -0.77 -10.53 28.43
N LEU A 118 0.38 -10.95 27.87
CA LEU A 118 0.83 -10.48 26.57
C LEU A 118 -0.11 -10.90 25.44
N GLN A 119 -0.63 -12.13 25.49
CA GLN A 119 -1.59 -12.64 24.52
C GLN A 119 -2.86 -11.80 24.51
N ASP A 120 -3.39 -11.47 25.69
CA ASP A 120 -4.59 -10.63 25.85
C ASP A 120 -4.35 -9.22 25.32
N VAL A 121 -3.19 -8.61 25.62
CA VAL A 121 -2.80 -7.29 25.09
C VAL A 121 -2.71 -7.30 23.57
N LEU A 122 -2.12 -8.34 22.98
CA LEU A 122 -2.01 -8.47 21.53
C LEU A 122 -3.39 -8.71 20.87
N GLY A 123 -4.26 -9.49 21.50
CA GLY A 123 -5.65 -9.69 21.07
C GLY A 123 -6.42 -8.37 21.05
N PHE A 124 -6.36 -7.62 22.15
CA PHE A 124 -6.96 -6.27 22.23
C PHE A 124 -6.41 -5.34 21.14
N HIS A 125 -5.11 -5.41 20.86
CA HIS A 125 -4.50 -4.60 19.82
C HIS A 125 -4.99 -4.97 18.41
N MET A 126 -5.12 -6.27 18.09
CA MET A 126 -5.67 -6.75 16.82
C MET A 126 -7.09 -6.24 16.57
N GLU A 127 -7.94 -6.25 17.59
CA GLU A 127 -9.29 -5.70 17.52
C GLU A 127 -9.27 -4.20 17.29
N ARG A 128 -8.41 -3.48 18.02
CA ARG A 128 -8.28 -2.03 17.93
C ARG A 128 -7.86 -1.54 16.54
N VAL A 129 -6.95 -2.26 15.88
CA VAL A 129 -6.53 -1.96 14.50
C VAL A 129 -7.51 -2.51 13.44
N ARG A 130 -8.56 -3.23 13.86
CA ARG A 130 -9.55 -3.86 12.97
C ARG A 130 -8.91 -4.77 11.92
N ILE A 131 -8.02 -5.64 12.37
CA ILE A 131 -7.20 -6.44 11.46
C ILE A 131 -8.02 -7.34 10.54
N GLN A 132 -9.26 -7.71 10.90
CA GLN A 132 -10.16 -8.47 10.02
C GLN A 132 -10.50 -7.71 8.74
N GLU A 133 -11.00 -6.47 8.85
CA GLU A 133 -11.32 -5.62 7.70
C GLU A 133 -10.09 -5.37 6.82
N MET A 134 -8.93 -5.20 7.47
CA MET A 134 -7.66 -5.00 6.80
C MET A 134 -7.17 -6.26 6.09
N ALA A 135 -7.31 -7.43 6.70
CA ALA A 135 -6.95 -8.72 6.13
C ALA A 135 -7.78 -9.03 4.87
N GLU A 136 -9.06 -8.67 4.85
CA GLU A 136 -9.90 -8.84 3.65
C GLU A 136 -9.37 -8.04 2.47
N ARG A 137 -8.98 -6.77 2.70
CA ARG A 137 -8.38 -5.91 1.67
C ARG A 137 -7.02 -6.44 1.24
N PHE A 138 -6.20 -6.87 2.19
CA PHE A 138 -4.89 -7.44 1.95
C PHE A 138 -4.96 -8.70 1.09
N ILE A 139 -5.83 -9.66 1.43
CA ILE A 139 -6.05 -10.89 0.66
C ILE A 139 -6.63 -10.58 -0.71
N ARG A 140 -7.60 -9.66 -0.80
CA ARG A 140 -8.14 -9.21 -2.09
C ARG A 140 -7.04 -8.63 -2.98
N ASN A 141 -6.15 -7.81 -2.42
CA ASN A 141 -4.98 -7.28 -3.14
C ASN A 141 -3.99 -8.39 -3.51
N MET A 142 -3.79 -9.42 -2.69
CA MET A 142 -2.98 -10.59 -3.07
C MET A 142 -3.58 -11.35 -4.27
N ILE A 143 -4.90 -11.53 -4.30
CA ILE A 143 -5.60 -12.23 -5.39
C ILE A 143 -5.59 -11.38 -6.68
N VAL A 144 -5.94 -10.09 -6.58
CA VAL A 144 -6.16 -9.22 -7.74
C VAL A 144 -4.86 -8.57 -8.23
N LYS A 145 -3.96 -8.19 -7.33
CA LYS A 145 -2.75 -7.39 -7.61
C LYS A 145 -1.44 -8.16 -7.34
N ARG A 146 -1.50 -9.49 -7.19
CA ARG A 146 -0.39 -10.44 -6.87
C ARG A 146 0.10 -10.43 -5.44
N TYR A 147 0.07 -9.29 -4.76
CA TYR A 147 0.59 -9.17 -3.41
C TYR A 147 -0.22 -8.19 -2.57
N GLY A 148 -0.11 -8.35 -1.25
CA GLY A 148 -0.68 -7.46 -0.25
C GLY A 148 0.46 -6.75 0.50
N VAL A 149 0.18 -5.54 0.97
CA VAL A 149 1.13 -4.75 1.74
C VAL A 149 0.46 -4.19 2.98
N PHE A 150 1.05 -4.49 4.14
CA PHE A 150 0.83 -3.69 5.34
C PHE A 150 2.03 -2.82 5.64
N LYS A 151 1.76 -1.67 6.24
CA LYS A 151 2.76 -0.79 6.83
C LYS A 151 2.49 -0.66 8.32
N VAL A 152 3.51 -0.90 9.13
CA VAL A 152 3.45 -0.77 10.58
C VAL A 152 3.98 0.61 10.95
N SER A 153 3.24 1.40 11.71
CA SER A 153 3.70 2.74 12.11
C SER A 153 3.11 3.14 13.44
N TRP A 154 3.74 4.07 14.17
CA TRP A 154 3.12 4.61 15.38
C TRP A 154 1.93 5.50 15.00
N ASN A 155 0.73 5.16 15.48
CA ASN A 155 -0.47 5.93 15.19
C ASN A 155 -0.82 6.82 16.38
N LYS A 156 -0.51 8.12 16.25
CA LYS A 156 -0.74 9.15 17.27
C LYS A 156 -2.20 9.31 17.72
N LYS A 157 -3.18 8.85 16.94
CA LYS A 157 -4.60 8.95 17.33
C LYS A 157 -4.99 7.90 18.37
N ILE A 158 -4.42 6.70 18.22
CA ILE A 158 -4.61 5.61 19.17
C ILE A 158 -3.48 5.56 20.22
N ASP A 159 -2.41 6.32 20.00
CA ASP A 159 -1.22 6.32 20.86
C ASP A 159 -0.67 4.90 21.06
N ASP A 160 -0.58 4.17 19.95
CA ASP A 160 -0.23 2.77 19.90
C ASP A 160 0.27 2.41 18.50
N VAL A 161 0.73 1.18 18.31
CA VAL A 161 1.11 0.64 17.01
C VAL A 161 -0.12 0.65 16.09
N GLY A 162 0.06 1.24 14.91
CA GLY A 162 -0.90 1.26 13.84
C GLY A 162 -0.50 0.29 12.74
N LEU A 163 -1.50 -0.33 12.15
CA LEU A 163 -1.37 -1.07 10.91
C LEU A 163 -2.12 -0.30 9.82
N GLU A 164 -1.49 -0.11 8.67
CA GLU A 164 -2.11 0.48 7.48
C GLU A 164 -2.02 -0.51 6.30
N GLU A 165 -3.12 -0.73 5.60
CA GLU A 165 -3.15 -1.49 4.36
C GLU A 165 -2.80 -0.54 3.22
N ILE A 166 -1.75 -0.87 2.47
CA ILE A 166 -1.25 -0.02 1.39
C ILE A 166 -1.60 -0.66 0.06
N ASP A 167 -2.20 0.13 -0.83
CA ASP A 167 -2.43 -0.32 -2.21
C ASP A 167 -1.08 -0.74 -2.86
N PRO A 168 -0.94 -1.99 -3.33
CA PRO A 168 0.24 -2.44 -4.07
C PRO A 168 0.65 -1.53 -5.22
N LYS A 169 -0.32 -0.85 -5.85
CA LYS A 169 -0.07 0.14 -6.92
C LYS A 169 0.69 1.38 -6.46
N ARG A 170 0.94 1.54 -5.15
CA ARG A 170 1.73 2.64 -4.59
C ARG A 170 3.11 2.19 -4.14
N ILE A 171 3.45 0.93 -4.33
CA ILE A 171 4.70 0.34 -3.83
C ILE A 171 5.60 -0.05 -4.99
N ARG A 172 6.86 0.37 -4.91
CA ARG A 172 7.94 -0.08 -5.79
C ARG A 172 9.03 -0.74 -4.95
N VAL A 173 9.53 -1.85 -5.46
CA VAL A 173 10.59 -2.66 -4.87
C VAL A 173 11.58 -3.05 -5.97
N PRO A 174 12.84 -3.35 -5.64
CA PRO A 174 13.76 -3.94 -6.60
C PRO A 174 13.20 -5.29 -7.09
N ARG A 175 13.60 -5.68 -8.31
CA ARG A 175 13.11 -6.93 -8.93
C ARG A 175 13.49 -8.16 -8.10
N PHE A 176 14.68 -8.16 -7.52
CA PHE A 176 15.23 -9.27 -6.76
C PHE A 176 15.23 -8.97 -5.26
N GLY A 177 15.10 -10.03 -4.47
CA GLY A 177 15.14 -9.97 -3.02
C GLY A 177 14.06 -10.85 -2.41
N LYS A 178 14.42 -11.68 -1.44
CA LYS A 178 13.53 -12.76 -0.94
C LYS A 178 12.58 -12.29 0.15
N ASP A 179 13.02 -11.29 0.91
CA ASP A 179 12.31 -10.77 2.05
C ASP A 179 12.55 -9.27 2.24
N VAL A 180 11.65 -8.61 2.98
CA VAL A 180 11.68 -7.17 3.21
C VAL A 180 13.03 -6.70 3.78
N LYS A 181 13.68 -7.52 4.61
CA LYS A 181 14.97 -7.13 5.22
C LYS A 181 16.09 -7.07 4.19
N SER A 182 16.09 -7.99 3.21
CA SER A 182 17.10 -8.08 2.15
C SER A 182 16.95 -7.00 1.06
N LEU A 183 15.75 -6.44 0.88
CA LEU A 183 15.53 -5.43 -0.15
C LEU A 183 16.40 -4.20 0.14
N ALA A 184 17.04 -3.66 -0.89
CA ALA A 184 17.82 -2.42 -0.76
C ALA A 184 16.90 -1.26 -0.36
N PHE A 185 15.76 -1.13 -1.04
CA PHE A 185 14.80 -0.06 -0.83
C PHE A 185 13.35 -0.53 -0.99
N ILE A 186 12.43 0.27 -0.44
CA ILE A 186 11.00 0.25 -0.76
C ILE A 186 10.59 1.70 -1.00
N ILE A 187 9.98 1.99 -2.15
CA ILE A 187 9.45 3.33 -2.46
C ILE A 187 7.94 3.25 -2.38
N GLN A 188 7.35 4.10 -1.54
CA GLN A 188 5.91 4.29 -1.42
C GLN A 188 5.50 5.64 -2.03
N GLU A 189 4.55 5.62 -2.96
CA GLU A 189 3.91 6.83 -3.49
C GLU A 189 2.78 7.28 -2.53
N LEU A 190 2.88 8.52 -2.05
CA LEU A 190 1.96 9.15 -1.12
C LEU A 190 1.25 10.31 -1.80
N GLU A 191 -0.06 10.39 -1.62
CA GLU A 191 -0.86 11.56 -2.01
C GLU A 191 -1.13 12.40 -0.76
N LEU A 192 -0.62 13.63 -0.73
CA LEU A 192 -0.83 14.56 0.38
C LEU A 192 -1.54 15.82 -0.09
N SER A 193 -2.52 16.26 0.68
CA SER A 193 -3.05 17.62 0.54
C SER A 193 -2.01 18.65 0.98
N TYR A 194 -2.16 19.90 0.52
CA TYR A 194 -1.31 21.01 0.98
C TYR A 194 -1.25 21.14 2.51
N GLY A 195 -2.38 21.04 3.20
CA GLY A 195 -2.41 21.13 4.67
C GLY A 195 -1.66 19.99 5.37
N GLN A 196 -1.68 18.79 4.79
CA GLN A 196 -0.87 17.66 5.29
C GLN A 196 0.62 17.89 5.04
N ALA A 197 0.98 18.38 3.84
CA ALA A 197 2.36 18.71 3.49
C ALA A 197 2.91 19.84 4.38
N GLU A 198 2.15 20.90 4.63
CA GLU A 198 2.52 21.99 5.54
C GLU A 198 2.74 21.49 6.97
N LYS A 199 1.83 20.64 7.47
CA LYS A 199 1.95 20.05 8.81
C LYS A 199 3.18 19.15 8.95
N PHE A 200 3.55 18.42 7.89
CA PHE A 200 4.59 17.40 7.95
C PHE A 200 5.98 17.92 7.57
N PHE A 201 6.08 18.76 6.53
CA PHE A 201 7.32 19.30 5.99
C PHE A 201 7.56 20.78 6.31
N GLY A 202 6.54 21.49 6.81
CA GLY A 202 6.57 22.95 6.99
C GLY A 202 6.09 23.73 5.77
N LYS A 203 5.75 24.99 5.98
CA LYS A 203 5.14 25.86 4.97
C LYS A 203 6.02 26.06 3.73
N GLU A 204 7.31 26.30 3.90
CA GLU A 204 8.25 26.52 2.79
C GLU A 204 8.28 25.34 1.81
N LYS A 205 8.30 24.10 2.33
CA LYS A 205 8.29 22.89 1.50
C LYS A 205 6.92 22.63 0.87
N ALA A 206 5.83 22.97 1.57
CA ALA A 206 4.49 22.90 0.99
C ALA A 206 4.31 23.90 -0.16
N ASP A 207 4.85 25.11 -0.02
CA ASP A 207 4.86 26.14 -1.06
C ASP A 207 5.72 25.71 -2.26
N LEU A 208 6.87 25.07 -2.00
CA LEU A 208 7.69 24.46 -3.05
C LEU A 208 6.90 23.40 -3.84
N LEU A 209 6.16 22.51 -3.16
CA LEU A 209 5.31 21.52 -3.81
C LEU A 209 4.21 22.15 -4.67
N LEU A 210 3.64 23.28 -4.22
CA LEU A 210 2.73 24.05 -5.07
C LEU A 210 3.42 24.43 -6.36
N THR A 211 4.60 25.05 -6.30
CA THR A 211 5.33 25.50 -7.50
C THR A 211 5.69 24.35 -8.46
N MET A 212 6.08 23.19 -7.93
CA MET A 212 6.40 21.99 -8.72
C MET A 212 5.18 21.40 -9.41
N GLY A 213 4.06 21.30 -8.68
CA GLY A 213 2.81 20.78 -9.22
C GLY A 213 2.21 21.61 -10.37
N PHE A 214 2.78 22.78 -10.67
CA PHE A 214 2.44 23.59 -11.85
C PHE A 214 3.42 23.42 -13.02
N GLN A 215 4.62 22.88 -12.81
CA GLN A 215 5.64 22.76 -13.85
C GLN A 215 5.60 21.43 -14.60
N GLU A 216 4.87 20.45 -14.11
CA GLU A 216 4.95 19.10 -14.64
C GLU A 216 3.58 18.65 -15.16
N GLY A 217 3.47 18.52 -16.49
CA GLY A 217 2.42 17.77 -17.17
C GLY A 217 2.53 16.28 -16.87
N VAL A 218 2.63 15.89 -15.59
CA VAL A 218 2.46 14.51 -15.16
C VAL A 218 1.03 14.15 -15.50
N GLN A 219 0.86 13.42 -16.60
CA GLN A 219 -0.40 12.76 -16.88
C GLN A 219 -0.75 11.95 -15.64
N ASP A 220 -1.85 12.32 -15.01
CA ASP A 220 -2.49 11.50 -14.00
C ASP A 220 -2.88 10.18 -14.68
N THR A 221 -1.98 9.20 -14.62
CA THR A 221 -2.19 7.90 -15.29
C THR A 221 -3.35 7.12 -14.69
N PHE A 222 -3.99 7.64 -13.63
CA PHE A 222 -5.19 7.08 -13.02
C PHE A 222 -6.49 7.79 -13.44
N HIS A 223 -6.46 9.07 -13.82
CA HIS A 223 -7.68 9.86 -14.09
C HIS A 223 -7.94 10.21 -15.56
N GLY A 224 -7.13 9.68 -16.50
CA GLY A 224 -7.31 9.95 -17.92
C GLY A 224 -6.91 11.38 -18.34
N PRO A 225 -6.97 11.69 -19.64
CA PRO A 225 -6.33 12.88 -20.23
C PRO A 225 -7.05 14.22 -19.96
N SER A 226 -7.83 14.35 -18.88
CA SER A 226 -8.79 15.45 -18.67
C SER A 226 -8.41 16.46 -17.58
N ALA A 227 -7.12 16.60 -17.24
CA ALA A 227 -6.67 17.69 -16.38
C ALA A 227 -5.94 18.73 -17.23
N GLU A 228 -6.65 19.79 -17.62
CA GLU A 228 -6.02 21.00 -18.17
C GLU A 228 -4.91 21.48 -17.22
N PRO A 229 -3.80 22.03 -17.73
CA PRO A 229 -2.76 22.63 -16.89
C PRO A 229 -3.40 23.74 -16.04
N ASN A 230 -3.49 23.47 -14.73
CA ASN A 230 -4.18 24.31 -13.77
C ASN A 230 -3.58 25.72 -13.74
N LYS A 231 -4.26 26.71 -14.34
CA LYS A 231 -3.95 28.13 -14.09
C LYS A 231 -4.10 28.43 -12.59
N VAL A 232 -3.13 29.15 -12.02
CA VAL A 232 -3.19 29.62 -10.63
C VAL A 232 -4.41 30.52 -10.45
N SER A 233 -5.50 29.98 -9.92
CA SER A 233 -6.57 30.81 -9.36
C SER A 233 -6.06 31.35 -8.03
N SER A 234 -6.15 32.68 -7.83
CA SER A 234 -5.79 33.39 -6.59
C SER A 234 -6.68 33.03 -5.39
N ASP A 235 -7.60 32.09 -5.55
CA ASP A 235 -8.54 31.67 -4.54
C ASP A 235 -7.88 30.63 -3.61
N SER A 236 -7.53 31.08 -2.39
CA SER A 236 -6.87 30.27 -1.35
C SER A 236 -7.59 28.95 -1.03
N ASN A 237 -8.91 28.91 -1.21
CA ASN A 237 -9.70 27.69 -1.02
C ASN A 237 -9.46 26.63 -2.10
N LYS A 238 -9.12 27.02 -3.33
CA LYS A 238 -8.77 26.08 -4.41
C LYS A 238 -7.37 25.51 -4.23
N GLN A 239 -6.44 26.28 -3.67
CA GLN A 239 -5.08 25.80 -3.36
C GLN A 239 -5.09 24.72 -2.28
N ARG A 240 -5.92 24.87 -1.23
CA ARG A 240 -6.06 23.87 -0.15
C ARG A 240 -6.60 22.51 -0.59
N ARG A 241 -7.30 22.45 -1.72
CA ARG A 241 -7.84 21.20 -2.29
C ARG A 241 -6.84 20.45 -3.18
N LYS A 242 -5.66 21.02 -3.45
CA LYS A 242 -4.66 20.35 -4.28
C LYS A 242 -3.96 19.23 -3.52
N THR A 243 -3.79 18.12 -4.21
CA THR A 243 -3.04 16.95 -3.75
C THR A 243 -1.73 16.86 -4.53
N PHE A 244 -0.67 16.43 -3.85
CA PHE A 244 0.67 16.23 -4.41
C PHE A 244 1.07 14.77 -4.26
N THR A 245 1.73 14.23 -5.27
CA THR A 245 2.34 12.91 -5.19
C THR A 245 3.79 13.05 -4.73
N ILE A 246 4.13 12.39 -3.63
CA ILE A 246 5.45 12.39 -3.01
C ILE A 246 5.92 10.95 -2.89
N LYS A 247 7.22 10.71 -3.10
CA LYS A 247 7.82 9.39 -2.93
C LYS A 247 8.48 9.32 -1.56
N GLU A 248 8.00 8.43 -0.71
CA GLU A 248 8.62 8.06 0.55
C GLU A 248 9.49 6.82 0.33
N VAL A 249 10.80 6.99 0.47
CA VAL A 249 11.81 5.98 0.19
C VAL A 249 12.36 5.44 1.50
N TRP A 250 12.21 4.15 1.70
CA TRP A 250 12.66 3.43 2.90
C TRP A 250 13.86 2.54 2.57
N THR A 251 14.90 2.66 3.38
CA THR A 251 15.96 1.66 3.53
C THR A 251 15.87 1.05 4.93
N ASN A 252 16.78 0.13 5.27
CA ASN A 252 16.85 -0.33 6.67
C ASN A 252 17.28 0.82 7.58
N ASP A 253 18.19 1.70 7.14
CA ASP A 253 18.83 2.67 8.00
C ASP A 253 18.15 4.05 8.03
N PHE A 254 17.38 4.39 6.99
CA PHE A 254 16.78 5.71 6.88
C PHE A 254 15.47 5.73 6.07
N VAL A 255 14.77 6.85 6.18
CA VAL A 255 13.64 7.21 5.32
C VAL A 255 13.85 8.61 4.74
N ALA A 256 13.49 8.79 3.47
CA ALA A 256 13.56 10.06 2.76
C ALA A 256 12.27 10.34 2.00
N TRP A 257 11.86 11.60 1.93
CA TRP A 257 10.71 12.05 1.15
C TRP A 257 11.19 12.93 0.00
N LYS A 258 10.84 12.55 -1.22
CA LYS A 258 11.23 13.20 -2.47
C LYS A 258 10.00 13.64 -3.26
N ALA A 259 10.08 14.82 -3.86
CA ALA A 259 9.13 15.29 -4.87
C ALA A 259 9.91 15.86 -6.05
N GLY A 260 9.64 15.34 -7.26
CA GLY A 260 10.41 15.70 -8.45
C GLY A 260 11.91 15.47 -8.24
N THR A 261 12.68 16.55 -8.36
CA THR A 261 14.15 16.61 -8.17
C THR A 261 14.57 17.10 -6.79
N GLU A 262 13.66 17.20 -5.82
CA GLU A 262 13.95 17.79 -4.51
C GLU A 262 13.72 16.81 -3.37
N ILE A 263 14.65 16.80 -2.42
CA ILE A 263 14.48 16.12 -1.13
C ILE A 263 13.76 17.06 -0.18
N LEU A 264 12.56 16.66 0.23
CA LEU A 264 11.73 17.43 1.16
C LEU A 264 12.25 17.27 2.59
N LYS A 265 12.54 16.03 2.98
CA LYS A 265 12.98 15.63 4.31
C LYS A 265 13.72 14.29 4.22
N SER A 266 14.65 14.06 5.15
CA SER A 266 15.25 12.75 5.39
C SER A 266 15.54 12.58 6.88
N GLU A 267 15.45 11.35 7.38
CA GLU A 267 15.75 11.02 8.78
C GLU A 267 16.27 9.57 8.90
N LYS A 268 17.07 9.28 9.94
CA LYS A 268 17.37 7.89 10.33
C LYS A 268 16.08 7.15 10.58
N ASN A 269 16.10 5.84 10.41
CA ASN A 269 14.94 4.99 10.63
C ASN A 269 14.28 5.34 11.98
N PRO A 270 13.07 5.93 11.98
CA PRO A 270 12.46 6.47 13.18
C PRO A 270 12.06 5.39 14.18
N PHE A 271 12.05 4.11 13.75
CA PHE A 271 11.72 2.96 14.58
C PHE A 271 12.94 2.27 15.19
N PHE A 272 14.12 2.90 15.11
CA PHE A 272 15.34 2.36 15.69
C PHE A 272 16.11 3.42 16.50
N ASN A 273 16.44 3.09 17.74
CA ASN A 273 17.23 3.92 18.62
C ASN A 273 18.73 3.71 18.34
N PHE A 274 19.33 4.64 17.59
CA PHE A 274 20.75 4.58 17.23
C PHE A 274 21.68 4.93 18.41
N THR A 275 21.20 5.72 19.38
CA THR A 275 21.98 6.16 20.54
C THR A 275 22.05 5.08 21.61
N ASN A 276 20.92 4.44 21.91
CA ASN A 276 20.83 3.38 22.89
C ASN A 276 20.30 2.09 22.24
N LYS A 277 21.22 1.33 21.66
CA LYS A 277 20.92 0.06 20.98
C LYS A 277 20.25 -0.97 21.89
N LYS A 278 20.48 -0.92 23.21
CA LYS A 278 19.88 -1.86 24.18
C LYS A 278 18.38 -1.64 24.38
N LYS A 279 17.84 -0.48 23.99
CA LYS A 279 16.41 -0.19 24.05
C LYS A 279 15.66 -0.62 22.79
N ASN A 280 16.34 -1.17 21.78
CA ASN A 280 15.69 -1.67 20.58
C ASN A 280 15.20 -3.10 20.77
N TYR A 281 14.02 -3.39 20.24
CA TYR A 281 13.49 -4.75 20.15
C TYR A 281 14.13 -5.57 19.02
N PHE A 282 14.72 -4.91 18.02
CA PHE A 282 15.44 -5.56 16.93
C PHE A 282 16.93 -5.22 16.99
N ASP A 283 17.78 -6.18 16.61
CA ASP A 283 19.23 -5.98 16.59
C ASP A 283 19.69 -5.00 15.51
N VAL A 284 18.90 -4.91 14.43
CA VAL A 284 19.16 -4.08 13.25
C VAL A 284 17.90 -3.29 12.89
N PRO A 285 18.04 -2.07 12.34
CA PRO A 285 16.90 -1.30 11.91
C PRO A 285 16.20 -2.00 10.74
N ARG A 286 14.87 -1.91 10.67
CA ARG A 286 14.05 -2.62 9.69
C ARG A 286 13.06 -1.69 9.03
N LYS A 287 12.80 -1.95 7.74
CA LYS A 287 11.73 -1.29 6.99
C LYS A 287 10.36 -1.65 7.58
N PRO A 288 9.42 -0.71 7.71
CA PRO A 288 8.14 -0.90 8.39
C PRO A 288 7.08 -1.61 7.53
N PHE A 289 7.47 -2.53 6.64
CA PHE A 289 6.55 -3.15 5.69
C PHE A 289 6.41 -4.65 5.93
N ILE A 290 5.20 -5.15 5.75
CA ILE A 290 4.88 -6.58 5.65
C ILE A 290 4.32 -6.79 4.25
N ILE A 291 5.11 -7.42 3.39
CA ILE A 291 4.74 -7.73 2.01
C ILE A 291 4.57 -9.24 1.88
N LYS A 292 3.44 -9.67 1.31
CA LYS A 292 3.21 -11.09 1.00
C LYS A 292 2.61 -11.28 -0.38
N SER A 293 3.09 -12.33 -1.03
CA SER A 293 2.60 -12.86 -2.30
C SER A 293 2.29 -14.35 -2.12
N LEU A 294 1.36 -14.88 -2.92
CA LEU A 294 0.97 -16.30 -2.87
C LEU A 294 1.90 -17.19 -3.68
N PHE A 295 2.28 -16.74 -4.88
CA PHE A 295 2.99 -17.56 -5.87
C PHE A 295 4.43 -17.06 -6.06
N GLN A 296 5.23 -17.18 -5.00
CA GLN A 296 6.66 -16.82 -5.03
C GLN A 296 7.54 -18.03 -5.33
N THR A 297 8.48 -17.87 -6.26
CA THR A 297 9.52 -18.87 -6.60
C THR A 297 10.79 -18.71 -5.75
N GLY A 298 10.90 -17.60 -5.01
CA GLY A 298 12.03 -17.28 -4.14
C GLY A 298 13.11 -16.40 -4.77
N GLU A 299 12.93 -15.93 -6.02
CA GLU A 299 13.83 -14.93 -6.63
C GLU A 299 13.45 -13.49 -6.26
N SER A 300 12.14 -13.25 -6.15
CA SER A 300 11.53 -11.97 -5.80
C SER A 300 10.57 -12.15 -4.62
N ILE A 301 10.38 -11.07 -3.87
CA ILE A 301 9.38 -10.96 -2.81
C ILE A 301 7.96 -10.93 -3.39
N LEU A 302 7.85 -10.55 -4.66
CA LEU A 302 6.60 -10.51 -5.41
C LEU A 302 6.46 -11.78 -6.26
N GLY A 303 5.23 -12.27 -6.37
CA GLY A 303 4.95 -13.46 -7.15
C GLY A 303 5.06 -13.22 -8.65
N GLU A 304 5.47 -14.26 -9.37
CA GLU A 304 5.56 -14.24 -10.84
C GLU A 304 4.17 -14.30 -11.50
N THR A 305 3.19 -14.87 -10.78
CA THR A 305 1.81 -15.06 -11.22
C THR A 305 0.80 -14.82 -10.09
N ASP A 306 -0.48 -14.85 -10.41
CA ASP A 306 -1.62 -14.72 -9.49
C ASP A 306 -2.80 -15.58 -9.94
N TYR A 307 -3.82 -15.69 -9.08
CA TYR A 307 -5.02 -16.45 -9.39
C TYR A 307 -5.73 -15.97 -10.64
N ILE A 308 -5.81 -14.66 -10.88
CA ILE A 308 -6.57 -14.11 -11.99
C ILE A 308 -5.89 -14.48 -13.30
N GLN A 309 -4.58 -14.28 -13.41
CA GLN A 309 -3.83 -14.61 -14.62
C GLN A 309 -3.95 -16.08 -15.01
N GLN A 310 -3.94 -16.99 -14.04
CA GLN A 310 -4.11 -18.43 -14.28
C GLN A 310 -5.53 -18.77 -14.76
N LEU A 311 -6.53 -17.92 -14.49
CA LEU A 311 -7.93 -18.15 -14.83
C LEU A 311 -8.40 -17.40 -16.09
N ILE A 312 -7.59 -16.49 -16.65
CA ILE A 312 -7.96 -15.68 -17.83
C ILE A 312 -8.48 -16.55 -18.98
N SER A 313 -7.72 -17.59 -19.36
CA SER A 313 -8.07 -18.45 -20.50
C SER A 313 -9.38 -19.20 -20.29
N VAL A 314 -9.64 -19.66 -19.06
CA VAL A 314 -10.90 -20.33 -18.70
C VAL A 314 -12.06 -19.35 -18.74
N GLN A 315 -11.86 -18.14 -18.20
CA GLN A 315 -12.87 -17.09 -18.17
C GLN A 315 -13.28 -16.63 -19.58
N ASP A 316 -12.32 -16.54 -20.50
CA ASP A 316 -12.59 -16.20 -21.91
C ASP A 316 -13.39 -17.29 -22.60
N ASN A 317 -13.02 -18.55 -22.39
CA ASN A 317 -13.76 -19.69 -22.95
C ASN A 317 -15.22 -19.73 -22.46
N ILE A 318 -15.47 -19.47 -21.17
CA ILE A 318 -16.83 -19.39 -20.62
C ILE A 318 -17.64 -18.31 -21.35
N ASN A 319 -17.08 -17.11 -21.49
CA ASN A 319 -17.75 -15.99 -22.14
C ASN A 319 -18.04 -16.28 -23.62
N ILE A 320 -17.08 -16.84 -24.36
CA ILE A 320 -17.25 -17.23 -25.76
C ILE A 320 -18.38 -18.24 -25.90
N ARG A 321 -18.38 -19.30 -25.08
CA ARG A 321 -19.41 -20.36 -25.14
C ARG A 321 -20.78 -19.82 -24.77
N LYS A 322 -20.89 -19.02 -23.70
CA LYS A 322 -22.17 -18.43 -23.29
C LYS A 322 -22.78 -17.57 -24.41
N ARG A 323 -21.98 -16.76 -25.09
CA ARG A 323 -22.44 -15.97 -26.24
C ARG A 323 -22.91 -16.84 -27.40
N GLN A 324 -22.17 -17.91 -27.72
CA GLN A 324 -22.59 -18.84 -28.77
C GLN A 324 -23.95 -19.45 -28.46
N VAL A 325 -24.17 -19.88 -27.21
CA VAL A 325 -25.45 -20.43 -26.75
C VAL A 325 -26.58 -19.41 -26.86
N GLU A 326 -26.39 -18.19 -26.35
CA GLU A 326 -27.39 -17.12 -26.43
C GLU A 326 -27.74 -16.76 -27.88
N ASN A 327 -26.72 -16.66 -28.75
CA ASN A 327 -26.93 -16.38 -30.17
C ASN A 327 -27.70 -17.50 -30.89
N ILE A 328 -27.44 -18.76 -30.55
CA ILE A 328 -28.17 -19.91 -31.11
C ILE A 328 -29.61 -19.90 -30.58
N ALA A 329 -29.80 -19.74 -29.27
CA ALA A 329 -31.11 -19.69 -28.65
C ALA A 329 -31.99 -18.58 -29.24
N GLY A 330 -31.43 -17.38 -29.45
CA GLY A 330 -32.13 -16.27 -30.08
C GLY A 330 -32.54 -16.52 -31.53
N LYS A 331 -31.78 -17.33 -32.28
CA LYS A 331 -32.13 -17.73 -33.66
C LYS A 331 -33.17 -18.84 -33.72
N VAL A 332 -33.06 -19.84 -32.84
CA VAL A 332 -33.94 -21.02 -32.81
C VAL A 332 -35.31 -20.70 -32.22
N ALA A 333 -35.42 -19.69 -31.35
CA ALA A 333 -36.68 -19.25 -30.76
C ALA A 333 -37.69 -18.63 -31.76
N ASN A 334 -37.35 -18.53 -33.05
CA ASN A 334 -38.24 -18.02 -34.10
C ASN A 334 -38.56 -19.10 -35.17
N PRO A 335 -39.26 -20.20 -34.82
CA PRO A 335 -39.66 -21.23 -35.79
C PRO A 335 -40.74 -20.76 -36.78
N ALA A 336 -41.37 -19.60 -36.55
CA ALA A 336 -42.51 -19.10 -37.34
C ALA A 336 -42.17 -18.59 -38.75
N LEU A 337 -40.91 -18.66 -39.19
CA LEU A 337 -40.46 -18.25 -40.53
C LEU A 337 -40.02 -19.42 -41.43
N LEU A 338 -40.32 -20.66 -41.04
CA LEU A 338 -40.00 -21.88 -41.82
C LEU A 338 -41.25 -22.59 -42.36
N ILE A 339 -42.35 -21.85 -42.56
CA ILE A 339 -43.52 -22.33 -43.30
C ILE A 339 -43.69 -21.40 -44.51
N ASP A 340 -43.16 -21.83 -45.65
CA ASP A 340 -43.65 -21.49 -46.99
C ASP A 340 -43.71 -22.78 -47.80
#